data_AF-A0A1R3R9Z4-F1
#
_entry.id   AF-A0A1R3R9Z4-F1
#
_cell.length_a   1.000
_cell.length_b   1.000
_cell.length_c   1.000
_cell.angle_alpha   90.00
_cell.angle_beta   90.00
_cell.angle_gamma   90.00
#
_symmetry.space_group_name_H-M   'P 1'
#
loop_
_entity.id
_entity.type
_entity.pdbx_description
1 polymer ?
#
loop_
_entity_poly.entity_id
_entity_poly.type
_entity_poly.pdbx_seq_one_letter_code
_entity_poly.pdbx_strand_id
1 'polypeptide(L)'
;MATSFNSQPAKESTKWQDKLEDYCAQAKVNSPVYNFVSDRRGGRTAWSTSVTVHNPSTMYVCTFSARYFYDGTNNAKEDAAEVAVKALPPLRG
;
A
#
# COMPACT_ATOMS: atom_id res chain seq x y z
N MET A 1 -1.19 9.03 -38.76
CA MET A 1 -1.57 10.08 -37.80
C MET A 1 -1.13 9.60 -36.43
N ALA A 2 -0.05 10.16 -35.88
CA ALA A 2 0.46 9.79 -34.56
C ALA A 2 -0.26 10.62 -33.51
N THR A 3 -1.01 9.98 -32.61
CA THR A 3 -1.57 10.64 -31.43
C THR A 3 -0.62 10.43 -30.26
N SER A 4 0.19 11.44 -29.99
CA SER A 4 0.98 11.57 -28.77
C SER A 4 0.05 11.75 -27.58
N PHE A 5 0.05 10.81 -26.63
CA PHE A 5 -0.55 11.05 -25.32
C PHE A 5 0.48 11.78 -24.46
N ASN A 6 0.31 13.10 -24.39
CA ASN A 6 1.00 13.97 -23.45
C ASN A 6 0.49 13.67 -22.04
N SER A 7 1.08 12.70 -21.34
CA SER A 7 0.80 12.48 -19.92
C SER A 7 1.55 13.52 -19.11
N GLN A 8 0.79 14.50 -18.62
CA GLN A 8 1.23 15.55 -17.70
C GLN A 8 2.11 14.98 -16.58
N PRO A 9 3.14 15.71 -16.10
CA PRO A 9 3.89 15.30 -14.93
C PRO A 9 2.92 15.26 -13.74
N ALA A 10 2.64 14.05 -13.25
CA ALA A 10 1.86 13.86 -12.04
C ALA A 10 2.57 14.64 -10.92
N LYS A 11 1.83 15.55 -10.27
CA LYS A 11 2.23 16.18 -9.01
C LYS A 11 2.88 15.13 -8.11
N GLU A 12 3.97 15.52 -7.45
CA GLU A 12 4.76 14.73 -6.49
C GLU A 12 3.94 14.20 -5.30
N SER A 13 3.00 13.29 -5.55
CA SER A 13 2.34 12.48 -4.53
C SER A 13 3.09 11.15 -4.46
N THR A 14 4.17 11.10 -3.69
CA THR A 14 4.74 9.82 -3.25
C THR A 14 3.62 9.00 -2.62
N LYS A 15 3.28 7.89 -3.27
CA LYS A 15 2.12 7.06 -2.96
C LYS A 15 2.31 6.40 -1.59
N TRP A 16 1.24 6.05 -0.88
CA TRP A 16 1.37 5.44 0.44
C TRP A 16 2.14 4.12 0.40
N GLN A 17 2.04 3.39 -0.72
CA GLN A 17 2.86 2.22 -1.00
C GLN A 17 4.37 2.54 -0.97
N ASP A 18 4.79 3.62 -1.62
CA ASP A 18 6.21 4.04 -1.68
C ASP A 18 6.72 4.40 -0.27
N LYS A 19 5.92 5.15 0.49
CA LYS A 19 6.26 5.52 1.88
C LYS A 19 6.44 4.30 2.78
N LEU A 20 5.62 3.27 2.60
CA LEU A 20 5.74 2.05 3.37
C LEU A 20 6.98 1.24 2.96
N GLU A 21 7.28 1.19 1.66
CA GLU A 21 8.51 0.55 1.15
C GLU A 21 9.75 1.25 1.71
N ASP A 22 9.79 2.59 1.66
CA ASP A 22 10.88 3.40 2.20
C ASP A 22 11.04 3.19 3.70
N TYR A 23 9.94 3.11 4.45
CA TYR A 23 9.96 2.79 5.88
C TYR A 23 10.61 1.42 6.12
N CYS A 24 10.18 0.37 5.41
CA CYS A 24 10.73 -0.97 5.56
C CYS A 24 12.22 -1.01 5.17
N ALA A 25 12.61 -0.32 4.11
CA ALA A 25 13.99 -0.22 3.64
C ALA A 25 14.89 0.49 4.68
N GLN A 26 14.46 1.63 5.22
CA GLN A 26 15.21 2.36 6.26
C GLN A 26 15.32 1.55 7.55
N ALA A 27 14.27 0.84 7.91
CA ALA A 27 14.23 -0.06 9.06
C ALA A 27 15.07 -1.34 8.88
N LYS A 28 15.59 -1.60 7.68
CA LYS A 28 16.30 -2.83 7.30
C LYS A 28 15.49 -4.10 7.59
N VAL A 29 14.18 -4.02 7.37
CA VAL A 29 13.28 -5.17 7.46
C VAL A 29 12.81 -5.58 6.08
N ASN A 30 12.15 -6.74 6.01
CA ASN A 30 11.59 -7.25 4.76
C ASN A 30 10.55 -6.27 4.18
N SER A 31 10.50 -6.19 2.85
CA SER A 31 9.48 -5.43 2.12
C SER A 31 8.05 -5.85 2.50
N PRO A 32 7.09 -4.91 2.45
CA PRO A 32 5.68 -5.18 2.75
C PRO A 32 5.09 -6.26 1.84
N VAL A 33 4.41 -7.23 2.44
CA VAL A 33 3.73 -8.31 1.71
C VAL A 33 2.23 -8.06 1.67
N TYR A 34 1.66 -7.95 0.47
CA TYR A 34 0.24 -7.71 0.26
C TYR A 34 -0.52 -9.00 -0.02
N ASN A 35 -1.64 -9.20 0.67
CA ASN A 35 -2.59 -10.27 0.45
C ASN A 35 -3.91 -9.70 -0.06
N PHE A 36 -4.39 -10.16 -1.21
CA PHE A 36 -5.58 -9.59 -1.86
C PHE A 36 -6.84 -10.41 -1.59
N VAL A 37 -7.95 -9.70 -1.42
CA VAL A 37 -9.29 -10.27 -1.32
C VAL A 37 -10.15 -9.65 -2.41
N SER A 38 -10.80 -10.49 -3.21
CA SER A 38 -11.69 -10.05 -4.29
C SER A 38 -13.12 -10.51 -4.06
N ASP A 39 -14.09 -9.63 -4.30
CA ASP A 39 -15.52 -9.90 -4.25
C ASP A 39 -16.16 -9.59 -5.61
N ARG A 40 -16.78 -10.59 -6.24
CA ARG A 40 -17.36 -10.47 -7.58
C ARG A 40 -18.82 -10.04 -7.50
N ARG A 41 -19.12 -8.81 -7.94
CA ARG A 41 -20.45 -8.19 -7.89
C ARG A 41 -20.98 -7.90 -9.29
N GLY A 42 -21.66 -8.89 -9.88
CA GLY A 42 -22.48 -8.70 -11.08
C GLY A 42 -21.76 -8.01 -12.25
N GLY A 43 -20.49 -8.35 -12.49
CA GLY A 43 -19.67 -7.79 -13.59
C GLY A 43 -18.55 -6.84 -13.15
N ARG A 44 -18.61 -6.32 -11.91
CA ARG A 44 -17.49 -5.59 -11.28
C ARG A 44 -16.82 -6.47 -10.24
N THR A 45 -15.53 -6.26 -10.01
CA THR A 45 -14.79 -6.92 -8.94
C THR A 45 -14.37 -5.87 -7.94
N ALA A 46 -14.83 -6.00 -6.70
CA ALA A 46 -14.41 -5.15 -5.61
C ALA A 46 -13.17 -5.78 -4.96
N TRP A 47 -12.17 -4.96 -4.64
CA TRP A 47 -10.88 -5.41 -4.13
C TRP A 47 -10.61 -4.84 -2.74
N SER A 48 -10.17 -5.69 -1.84
CA SER A 48 -9.56 -5.30 -0.58
C SER A 48 -8.19 -5.96 -0.45
N THR A 49 -7.37 -5.50 0.48
CA THR A 49 -6.06 -6.11 0.72
C THR A 49 -5.64 -5.91 2.16
N SER A 50 -4.78 -6.80 2.65
CA SER A 50 -4.01 -6.59 3.87
C SER A 50 -2.52 -6.52 3.54
N VAL A 51 -1.78 -5.72 4.29
CA VAL A 51 -0.33 -5.61 4.19
C VAL A 51 0.32 -6.13 5.47
N THR A 52 1.31 -6.98 5.31
CA THR A 52 2.08 -7.59 6.38
C THR A 52 3.47 -6.98 6.42
N VAL A 53 3.89 -6.49 7.58
CA VAL A 53 5.16 -5.77 7.79
C VAL A 53 5.81 -6.20 9.11
N HIS A 54 7.13 -6.18 9.15
CA HIS A 54 7.86 -6.35 10.41
C HIS A 54 7.93 -5.02 11.15
N ASN A 55 7.54 -5.02 12.42
CA ASN A 55 7.71 -3.87 13.30
C ASN A 55 9.18 -3.81 13.77
N PRO A 56 9.93 -2.75 13.44
CA PRO A 56 11.35 -2.68 13.79
C PRO A 56 11.61 -2.45 15.28
N SER A 57 10.64 -1.91 16.02
CA SER A 57 10.77 -1.66 17.46
C SER A 57 10.56 -2.91 18.30
N THR A 58 9.63 -3.78 17.89
CA THR A 58 9.23 -4.97 18.67
C THR A 58 9.63 -6.29 18.02
N MET A 59 10.15 -6.26 16.79
CA MET A 59 10.52 -7.40 15.96
C MET A 59 9.35 -8.35 15.57
N TYR A 60 8.13 -8.05 16.02
CA TYR A 60 6.93 -8.80 15.65
C TYR A 60 6.41 -8.42 14.27
N VAL A 61 5.71 -9.36 13.64
CA VAL A 61 5.00 -9.13 12.38
C VAL A 61 3.63 -8.53 12.68
N CYS A 62 3.28 -7.45 11.99
CA CYS A 62 1.98 -6.80 12.08
C CYS A 62 1.27 -6.86 10.72
N THR A 63 -0.05 -7.03 10.75
CA THR A 63 -0.89 -7.04 9.55
C THR A 63 -1.92 -5.91 9.63
N PHE A 64 -2.02 -5.12 8.57
CA PHE A 64 -2.94 -4.00 8.46
C PHE A 64 -3.84 -4.18 7.24
N SER A 65 -5.17 -4.11 7.43
CA SER A 65 -6.13 -4.25 6.34
C SER A 65 -6.54 -2.88 5.78
N ALA A 66 -6.81 -2.85 4.48
CA ALA A 66 -7.58 -1.76 3.88
C ALA A 66 -8.97 -1.68 4.56
N ARG A 67 -9.47 -0.46 4.71
CA ARG A 67 -10.69 -0.13 5.45
C ARG A 67 -11.96 -0.51 4.69
N TYR A 68 -11.88 -0.51 3.36
CA TYR A 68 -13.02 -0.74 2.47
C TYR A 68 -12.66 -1.68 1.32
N PHE A 69 -13.64 -1.92 0.45
CA PHE A 69 -13.43 -2.51 -0.86
C PHE A 69 -13.40 -1.39 -1.91
N TYR A 70 -12.50 -1.52 -2.87
CA TYR A 70 -12.19 -0.52 -3.88
C TYR A 70 -12.35 -1.06 -5.29
N ASP A 71 -12.50 -0.15 -6.24
CA ASP A 71 -12.45 -0.45 -7.67
C ASP A 71 -10.98 -0.54 -8.11
N GLY A 72 -10.38 -1.70 -7.88
CA GLY A 72 -9.01 -2.01 -8.26
C GLY A 72 -8.07 -2.26 -7.08
N THR A 73 -7.07 -3.12 -7.33
CA THR A 73 -6.08 -3.53 -6.33
C THR A 73 -5.21 -2.37 -5.87
N ASN A 74 -4.87 -1.42 -6.75
CA ASN A 74 -3.99 -0.31 -6.40
C ASN A 74 -4.59 0.57 -5.29
N ASN A 75 -5.88 0.89 -5.37
CA ASN A 75 -6.58 1.67 -4.35
C ASN A 75 -6.65 0.94 -3.01
N ALA A 76 -6.85 -0.38 -3.04
CA ALA A 76 -6.79 -1.20 -1.83
C ALA A 76 -5.38 -1.18 -1.22
N LYS A 77 -4.32 -1.30 -2.03
CA LYS A 77 -2.92 -1.23 -1.54
C LYS A 77 -2.60 0.13 -0.94
N GLU A 78 -3.00 1.21 -1.58
CA GLU A 78 -2.83 2.57 -1.04
C GLU A 78 -3.45 2.70 0.35
N ASP A 79 -4.66 2.18 0.54
CA ASP A 79 -5.36 2.28 1.82
C ASP A 79 -4.69 1.44 2.91
N ALA A 80 -4.38 0.18 2.62
CA ALA A 80 -3.67 -0.68 3.56
C ALA A 80 -2.29 -0.12 3.94
N ALA A 81 -1.58 0.48 2.97
CA ALA A 81 -0.29 1.12 3.21
C ALA A 81 -0.43 2.38 4.07
N GLU A 82 -1.45 3.21 3.83
CA GLU A 82 -1.75 4.37 4.66
C GLU A 82 -2.01 3.95 6.12
N VAL A 83 -2.82 2.91 6.32
CA VAL A 83 -3.11 2.37 7.66
C VAL A 83 -1.83 1.90 8.34
N ALA A 84 -0.98 1.15 7.62
CA ALA A 84 0.28 0.66 8.16
C ALA A 84 1.23 1.80 8.55
N VAL A 85 1.52 2.74 7.64
CA VAL A 85 2.45 3.87 7.91
C VAL A 85 2.00 4.70 9.11
N LYS A 86 0.68 4.92 9.28
CA LYS A 86 0.15 5.67 10.42
C LYS A 86 0.18 4.91 11.74
N ALA A 87 0.14 3.59 11.70
CA ALA A 87 0.14 2.74 12.89
C ALA A 87 1.56 2.33 13.34
N LEU A 88 2.50 2.29 12.40
CA LEU A 88 3.89 1.91 12.67
C LEU A 88 4.60 2.99 13.50
N PRO A 89 5.48 2.58 14.44
CA PRO A 89 6.24 3.53 15.22
C PRO A 89 7.24 4.29 14.32
N PRO A 90 7.55 5.55 14.61
CA PRO A 90 8.62 6.27 13.92
C PRO A 90 9.95 5.52 14.04
N LEU A 91 10.72 5.50 12.95
CA LEU A 91 12.11 5.01 13.00
C LEU A 91 12.94 6.01 13.80
N ARG A 92 13.60 5.52 14.87
CA ARG A 92 14.59 6.30 15.59
C ARG A 92 15.93 6.09 14.86
N GLY A 93 16.47 7.17 14.31
CA GLY A 93 17.79 7.20 13.69
C GLY A 93 18.92 7.09 14.69
#